data_AF-A0A0C2XM25-F1
#
_entry.id   AF-A0A0C2XM25-F1
#
_cell.length_a   1.000
_cell.length_b   1.000
_cell.length_c   1.000
_cell.angle_alpha   90.00
_cell.angle_beta   90.00
_cell.angle_gamma   90.00
#
_symmetry.space_group_name_H-M   'P 1'
#
loop_
_entity.id
_entity.type
_entity.pdbx_description
1 polymer ?
#
loop_
_entity_poly.entity_id
_entity_poly.type
_entity_poly.pdbx_seq_one_letter_code
_entity_poly.pdbx_strand_id
1 'polypeptide(L)'
;MSDNAPMYLKAVGILIEKYKMGYIKISPYNSKAQGPIERRHFNVHESIMKACEGDESHWPTVAPSVFWAECVTIRKATGYSPFYIAHGIQPLLPFNLAEATYLCPDFDKSISTEELIARRAIMLQKCPEDLEHVCLLVLKL
;
A
#
# COMPACT_ATOMS: atom_id res chain seq x y z
N MET A 1 2.92 -5.48 -18.65
CA MET A 1 4.03 -4.57 -19.01
C MET A 1 5.15 -4.82 -18.02
N SER A 2 6.36 -5.15 -18.47
CA SER A 2 7.51 -5.52 -17.62
C SER A 2 8.74 -4.74 -18.06
N ASP A 3 9.74 -4.63 -17.19
CA ASP A 3 11.10 -4.32 -17.60
C ASP A 3 11.60 -5.37 -18.61
N ASN A 4 12.40 -4.95 -19.58
CA ASN A 4 12.91 -5.83 -20.63
C ASN A 4 14.07 -6.71 -20.15
N ALA A 5 14.18 -7.00 -18.86
CA ALA A 5 15.28 -7.81 -18.37
C ALA A 5 15.18 -9.21 -19.01
N PRO A 6 16.31 -9.82 -19.41
CA PRO A 6 16.31 -11.08 -20.15
C PRO A 6 15.54 -12.22 -19.45
N MET A 7 15.56 -12.22 -18.10
CA MET A 7 14.85 -13.19 -17.28
C MET A 7 13.31 -13.10 -17.43
N TYR A 8 12.77 -11.89 -17.49
CA TYR A 8 11.32 -11.66 -17.59
C TYR A 8 10.80 -11.92 -19.01
N LEU A 9 11.58 -11.62 -20.05
CA LEU A 9 11.15 -11.84 -21.44
C LEU A 9 10.82 -13.32 -21.73
N LYS A 10 11.62 -14.24 -21.19
CA LYS A 10 11.38 -15.68 -21.35
C LYS A 10 10.12 -16.14 -20.62
N ALA A 11 9.93 -15.69 -19.37
CA ALA A 11 8.74 -16.00 -18.59
C ALA A 11 7.47 -15.41 -19.22
N VAL A 12 7.55 -14.17 -19.70
CA VAL A 12 6.47 -13.49 -20.42
C VAL A 12 6.10 -14.24 -21.70
N GLY A 13 7.07 -14.73 -22.46
CA GLY A 13 6.80 -15.53 -23.66
C GLY A 13 5.92 -16.75 -23.37
N ILE A 14 6.23 -17.49 -22.30
CA ILE A 14 5.44 -18.64 -21.84
C ILE A 14 4.02 -18.21 -21.47
N LEU A 15 3.87 -17.08 -20.78
CA LEU A 15 2.56 -16.56 -20.35
C LEU A 15 1.71 -16.08 -21.53
N ILE A 16 2.31 -15.44 -22.53
CA ILE A 16 1.62 -15.02 -23.76
C ILE A 16 1.09 -16.23 -24.51
N GLU A 17 1.91 -17.27 -24.67
CA GLU A 17 1.51 -18.47 -25.40
C GLU A 17 0.36 -19.20 -24.70
N LYS A 18 0.46 -19.34 -23.36
CA LYS A 18 -0.53 -20.07 -22.57
C LYS A 18 -1.85 -19.31 -22.40
N TYR A 19 -1.80 -18.02 -22.11
CA TYR A 19 -2.97 -17.23 -21.71
C TYR A 19 -3.42 -16.21 -22.75
N LYS A 20 -2.76 -16.16 -23.92
CA LYS A 20 -3.04 -15.20 -25.01
C LYS A 20 -3.10 -13.74 -24.54
N MET A 21 -2.30 -13.41 -23.54
CA MET A 21 -2.24 -12.05 -23.00
C MET A 21 -1.46 -11.15 -23.95
N GLY A 22 -1.98 -9.95 -24.22
CA GLY A 22 -1.24 -8.93 -24.95
C GLY A 22 -0.03 -8.45 -24.14
N TYR A 23 1.17 -8.51 -24.72
CA TYR A 23 2.38 -7.98 -24.09
C TYR A 23 2.84 -6.70 -24.80
N ILE A 24 2.90 -5.61 -24.03
CA ILE A 24 3.44 -4.34 -24.47
C ILE A 24 4.91 -4.28 -24.05
N LYS A 25 5.80 -4.30 -25.04
CA LYS A 25 7.24 -4.11 -24.87
C LYS A 25 7.53 -2.61 -24.76
N ILE A 26 8.13 -2.18 -23.66
CA ILE A 26 8.57 -0.79 -23.48
C ILE A 26 9.91 -0.61 -24.20
N SER A 27 10.25 0.57 -24.70
CA SER A 27 11.62 0.84 -25.13
C SER A 27 12.56 0.90 -23.91
N PRO A 28 13.84 0.49 -24.04
CA PRO A 28 14.85 0.77 -23.03
C PRO A 28 14.86 2.28 -22.70
N TYR A 29 15.09 2.62 -21.42
CA TYR A 29 15.26 4.01 -20.95
C TYR A 29 14.05 4.96 -21.13
N ASN A 30 12.81 4.46 -21.09
CA ASN A 30 11.61 5.32 -21.12
C ASN A 30 11.07 5.65 -19.71
N SER A 31 11.85 6.40 -18.94
CA SER A 31 11.53 6.78 -17.56
C SER A 31 10.22 7.58 -17.43
N LYS A 32 9.77 8.29 -18.47
CA LYS A 32 8.49 9.03 -18.45
C LYS A 32 7.27 8.12 -18.43
N ALA A 33 7.31 7.00 -19.16
CA ALA A 33 6.22 6.02 -19.16
C ALA A 33 6.23 5.15 -17.89
N GLN A 34 7.41 4.93 -17.30
CA GLN A 34 7.57 4.12 -16.09
C GLN A 34 7.42 4.92 -14.78
N GLY A 35 7.63 6.23 -14.81
CA GLY A 35 7.65 7.09 -13.62
C GLY A 35 6.43 6.96 -12.71
N PRO A 36 5.18 6.92 -13.22
CA PRO A 36 4.01 6.70 -12.37
C PRO A 36 4.02 5.35 -11.65
N ILE A 37 4.55 4.29 -12.28
CA ILE A 37 4.65 2.94 -11.71
C ILE A 37 5.80 2.89 -10.71
N GLU A 38 6.96 3.43 -11.07
CA GLU A 38 8.14 3.50 -10.21
C GLU A 38 7.87 4.27 -8.91
N ARG A 39 7.23 5.44 -9.01
CA ARG A 39 6.84 6.22 -7.83
C ARG A 39 5.87 5.45 -6.94
N ARG A 40 4.99 4.64 -7.54
CA ARG A 40 4.07 3.79 -6.78
C ARG A 40 4.80 2.69 -6.03
N HIS A 41 5.72 2.01 -6.69
CA HIS A 41 6.55 0.98 -6.07
C HIS A 41 7.39 1.56 -4.94
N PHE A 42 7.96 2.76 -5.14
CA PHE A 42 8.70 3.48 -4.10
C PHE A 42 7.83 3.74 -2.86
N ASN A 43 6.60 4.25 -3.05
CA ASN A 43 5.69 4.53 -1.94
C ASN A 43 5.33 3.27 -1.14
N VAL A 44 5.09 2.14 -1.82
CA VAL A 44 4.82 0.86 -1.15
C VAL A 44 6.05 0.38 -0.40
N HIS A 45 7.23 0.48 -0.99
CA HIS A 45 8.49 0.09 -0.35
C HIS A 45 8.73 0.90 0.94
N GLU A 46 8.63 2.22 0.87
CA GLU A 46 8.75 3.11 2.04
C GLU A 46 7.71 2.78 3.12
N SER A 47 6.49 2.45 2.71
CA SER A 47 5.43 2.08 3.66
C SER A 47 5.73 0.75 4.36
N ILE A 48 6.31 -0.23 3.65
CA ILE A 48 6.77 -1.50 4.23
C ILE A 48 7.88 -1.24 5.24
N MET A 49 8.91 -0.48 4.87
CA MET A 49 10.04 -0.21 5.77
C MET A 49 9.62 0.52 7.03
N LYS A 50 8.66 1.46 6.92
CA LYS A 50 8.06 2.13 8.07
C LYS A 50 7.22 1.20 8.94
N ALA A 51 6.44 0.31 8.33
CA ALA A 51 5.64 -0.68 9.05
C ALA A 51 6.50 -1.75 9.74
N CYS A 52 7.73 -1.96 9.27
CA CYS A 52 8.73 -2.84 9.88
C CYS A 52 9.49 -2.20 11.07
N GLU A 53 9.21 -0.95 11.43
CA GLU A 53 9.94 -0.21 12.47
C GLU A 53 11.47 -0.17 12.26
N GLY A 54 11.93 -0.30 11.02
CA GLY A 54 13.35 -0.34 10.68
C GLY A 54 14.01 -1.73 10.71
N ASP A 55 13.27 -2.79 11.08
CA ASP A 55 13.75 -4.17 10.93
C ASP A 55 13.23 -4.80 9.63
N GLU A 56 14.06 -4.75 8.60
CA GLU A 56 13.73 -5.27 7.27
C GLU A 56 13.30 -6.74 7.29
N SER A 57 13.72 -7.56 8.27
CA SER A 57 13.39 -8.98 8.32
C SER A 57 11.89 -9.26 8.48
N HIS A 58 11.12 -8.30 9.00
CA HIS A 58 9.67 -8.40 9.18
C HIS A 58 8.86 -8.09 7.91
N TRP A 59 9.51 -7.70 6.81
CA TRP A 59 8.83 -7.31 5.57
C TRP A 59 7.79 -8.33 5.07
N PRO A 60 8.01 -9.68 5.15
CA PRO A 60 7.03 -10.65 4.65
C PRO A 60 5.74 -10.63 5.47
N THR A 61 5.84 -10.32 6.76
CA THR A 61 4.71 -10.29 7.70
C THR A 61 3.88 -9.03 7.51
N VAL A 62 4.52 -7.87 7.28
CA VAL A 62 3.81 -6.59 7.15
C VAL A 62 3.30 -6.30 5.74
N ALA A 63 3.92 -6.88 4.71
CA ALA A 63 3.61 -6.58 3.31
C ALA A 63 2.12 -6.78 2.95
N PRO A 64 1.43 -7.88 3.36
CA PRO A 64 0.01 -8.03 3.08
C PRO A 64 -0.85 -6.88 3.63
N SER A 65 -0.55 -6.43 4.85
CA SER A 65 -1.26 -5.31 5.49
C SER A 65 -0.99 -3.99 4.77
N VAL A 66 0.24 -3.76 4.30
CA VAL A 66 0.59 -2.58 3.51
C VAL A 66 -0.13 -2.57 2.16
N PHE A 67 -0.17 -3.70 1.44
CA PHE A 67 -0.91 -3.78 0.18
C PHE A 67 -2.41 -3.54 0.38
N TRP A 68 -3.00 -4.08 1.45
CA TRP A 68 -4.38 -3.80 1.78
C TRP A 68 -4.61 -2.31 2.10
N ALA A 69 -3.75 -1.73 2.94
CA ALA A 69 -3.78 -0.30 3.26
C ALA A 69 -3.64 0.58 2.01
N GLU A 70 -2.80 0.21 1.04
CA GLU A 70 -2.66 0.93 -0.23
C GLU A 70 -3.94 0.86 -1.08
N CYS A 71 -4.63 -0.29 -1.10
CA CYS A 71 -5.85 -0.50 -1.86
C CYS A 71 -7.04 0.30 -1.32
N VAL A 72 -7.09 0.50 0.00
CA VAL A 72 -8.21 1.17 0.69
C VAL A 72 -7.95 2.66 0.93
N THR A 73 -6.70 3.13 0.73
CA THR A 73 -6.34 4.54 0.92
C THR A 73 -6.72 5.39 -0.28
N ILE A 74 -7.40 6.51 -0.03
CA ILE A 74 -7.75 7.51 -1.04
C ILE A 74 -6.47 8.10 -1.65
N ARG A 75 -6.41 8.12 -2.99
CA ARG A 75 -5.30 8.76 -3.71
C ARG A 75 -5.59 10.23 -3.97
N LYS A 76 -4.59 11.10 -3.76
CA LYS A 76 -4.69 12.55 -4.07
C LYS A 76 -5.04 12.83 -5.54
N ALA A 77 -4.53 12.01 -6.46
CA ALA A 77 -4.72 12.21 -7.91
C ALA A 77 -6.16 11.94 -8.38
N THR A 78 -6.87 10.99 -7.75
CA THR A 78 -8.22 10.58 -8.18
C THR A 78 -9.30 11.00 -7.20
N GLY A 79 -8.96 11.32 -5.95
CA GLY A 79 -9.92 11.54 -4.88
C GLY A 79 -10.60 10.27 -4.37
N TYR A 80 -10.27 9.10 -4.92
CA TYR A 80 -10.86 7.81 -4.58
C TYR A 80 -9.79 6.77 -4.24
N SER A 81 -10.18 5.75 -3.46
CA SER A 81 -9.33 4.59 -3.21
C SER A 81 -9.31 3.64 -4.42
N PRO A 82 -8.21 2.91 -4.65
CA PRO A 82 -8.15 1.86 -5.68
C PRO A 82 -9.28 0.85 -5.57
N PHE A 83 -9.62 0.45 -4.34
CA PHE A 83 -10.72 -0.46 -4.06
C PHE A 83 -12.05 0.09 -4.55
N TYR A 84 -12.34 1.36 -4.27
CA TYR A 84 -13.55 2.02 -4.76
C TYR A 84 -13.59 2.08 -6.29
N ILE A 85 -12.47 2.39 -6.93
CA ILE A 85 -12.38 2.42 -8.41
C ILE A 85 -12.64 1.04 -9.01
N ALA A 86 -12.14 -0.02 -8.38
CA ALA A 86 -12.28 -1.40 -8.87
C ALA A 86 -13.67 -1.99 -8.63
N HIS A 87 -14.30 -1.68 -7.48
CA HIS A 87 -15.52 -2.35 -7.03
C HIS A 87 -16.76 -1.45 -6.94
N GLY A 88 -16.61 -0.13 -7.05
CA GLY A 88 -17.70 0.84 -6.91
C GLY A 88 -18.26 0.98 -5.49
N ILE A 89 -17.65 0.33 -4.49
CA ILE A 89 -18.08 0.33 -3.10
C ILE A 89 -16.95 0.83 -2.18
N GLN A 90 -17.32 1.52 -1.10
CA GLN A 90 -16.34 2.03 -0.14
C GLN A 90 -15.77 0.87 0.70
N PRO A 91 -14.44 0.79 0.87
CA PRO A 91 -13.84 -0.23 1.71
C PRO A 91 -14.21 0.02 3.18
N LEU A 92 -14.83 -0.98 3.82
CA LEU A 92 -15.04 -0.97 5.26
C LEU A 92 -13.72 -1.35 5.94
N LEU A 93 -13.10 -0.39 6.60
CA LEU A 93 -11.94 -0.65 7.46
C LEU A 93 -12.43 -1.10 8.85
N PRO A 94 -11.76 -2.03 9.53
CA PRO A 94 -12.13 -2.45 10.88
C PRO A 94 -12.31 -1.30 11.87
N PHE A 95 -11.60 -0.18 11.66
CA PHE A 95 -11.70 1.02 12.50
C PHE A 95 -12.67 2.09 11.97
N ASN A 96 -13.21 1.96 10.74
CA ASN A 96 -14.13 2.95 10.14
C ASN A 96 -15.54 2.97 10.75
N LEU A 97 -15.89 2.05 11.66
CA LEU A 97 -17.30 1.87 12.04
C LEU A 97 -17.83 2.87 13.09
N ALA A 98 -16.99 3.50 13.91
CA ALA A 98 -17.44 4.54 14.85
C ALA A 98 -16.30 5.35 15.53
N GLU A 99 -15.05 4.85 15.54
CA GLU A 99 -14.03 5.32 16.50
C GLU A 99 -12.71 5.82 15.86
N ALA A 100 -12.44 5.62 14.56
CA ALA A 100 -11.14 5.91 13.95
C ALA A 100 -10.70 7.39 13.93
N THR A 101 -11.62 8.35 14.07
CA THR A 101 -11.22 9.77 14.09
C THR A 101 -10.51 10.14 15.40
N TYR A 102 -10.70 9.36 16.48
CA TYR A 102 -10.09 9.60 17.79
C TYR A 102 -8.79 8.80 18.05
N LEU A 103 -8.49 7.80 17.22
CA LEU A 103 -7.40 6.83 17.47
C LEU A 103 -6.08 7.17 16.75
N CYS A 104 -6.11 8.09 15.79
CA CYS A 104 -4.89 8.58 15.16
C CYS A 104 -4.46 9.87 15.89
N PRO A 105 -3.20 10.01 16.33
CA PRO A 105 -2.73 11.26 16.94
C PRO A 105 -3.05 12.43 16.02
N ASP A 106 -3.45 13.56 16.62
CA ASP A 106 -3.89 14.77 15.93
C ASP A 106 -3.06 15.04 14.67
N PHE A 107 -3.74 15.21 13.54
CA PHE A 107 -3.13 15.55 12.26
C PHE A 107 -2.68 17.02 12.23
N ASP A 108 -1.92 17.46 13.24
CA ASP A 108 -1.38 18.81 13.34
C ASP A 108 -0.27 19.07 12.30
N LYS A 109 0.17 18.00 11.61
CA LYS A 109 1.15 18.04 10.53
C LYS A 109 0.64 17.27 9.31
N SER A 110 0.91 17.81 8.12
CA SER A 110 0.65 17.13 6.85
C SER A 110 1.42 15.81 6.80
N ILE A 111 0.69 14.69 6.91
CA ILE A 111 1.25 13.33 6.85
C ILE A 111 1.58 12.95 5.40
N SER A 112 2.71 12.26 5.19
CA SER A 112 3.05 11.73 3.87
C SER A 112 2.13 10.56 3.50
N THR A 113 2.02 10.24 2.21
CA THR A 113 1.13 9.14 1.77
C THR A 113 1.63 7.80 2.29
N GLU A 114 2.95 7.63 2.31
CA GLU A 114 3.67 6.44 2.75
C GLU A 114 3.49 6.24 4.26
N GLU A 115 3.58 7.32 5.03
CA GLU A 115 3.31 7.30 6.46
C GLU A 115 1.85 6.93 6.78
N LEU A 116 0.89 7.49 6.03
CA LEU A 116 -0.52 7.14 6.20
C LEU A 116 -0.79 5.66 5.89
N ILE A 117 -0.17 5.12 4.84
CA ILE A 117 -0.30 3.71 4.46
C ILE A 117 0.35 2.83 5.54
N ALA A 118 1.55 3.17 6.01
CA ALA A 118 2.24 2.42 7.05
C ALA A 118 1.42 2.35 8.35
N ARG A 119 0.91 3.49 8.84
CA ARG A 119 0.05 3.50 10.04
C ARG A 119 -1.21 2.66 9.86
N ARG A 120 -1.85 2.73 8.69
CA ARG A 120 -2.99 1.86 8.38
C ARG A 120 -2.62 0.40 8.37
N ALA A 121 -1.45 0.06 7.82
CA ALA A 121 -0.94 -1.31 7.82
C ALA A 121 -0.68 -1.82 9.24
N ILE A 122 -0.10 -1.01 10.12
CA ILE A 122 0.11 -1.34 11.54
C ILE A 122 -1.23 -1.55 12.24
N MET A 123 -2.19 -0.63 12.08
CA MET A 123 -3.54 -0.79 12.63
C MET A 123 -4.21 -2.09 12.16
N LEU A 124 -4.03 -2.47 10.89
CA LEU A 124 -4.58 -3.71 10.33
C LEU A 124 -3.95 -4.98 10.93
N GLN A 125 -2.70 -4.91 11.38
CA GLN A 125 -2.02 -6.03 12.03
C GLN A 125 -2.58 -6.32 13.42
N LYS A 126 -3.31 -5.37 14.03
CA LYS A 126 -3.93 -5.51 15.36
C LYS A 126 -2.92 -5.98 16.41
N CYS A 127 -1.73 -5.36 16.43
CA CYS A 127 -0.70 -5.70 17.40
C CYS A 127 -1.25 -5.48 18.83
N PRO A 128 -1.15 -6.46 19.74
CA PRO A 128 -1.65 -6.32 21.11
C PRO A 128 -1.12 -5.09 21.83
N GLU A 129 0.14 -4.75 21.60
CA GLU A 129 0.84 -3.61 22.19
C GLU A 129 0.25 -2.27 21.69
N ASP A 130 -0.06 -2.19 20.39
CA ASP A 130 -0.73 -1.02 19.80
C ASP A 130 -2.16 -0.88 20.34
N LEU A 131 -2.86 -2.00 20.50
CA LEU A 131 -4.21 -2.03 21.07
C LEU A 131 -4.20 -1.61 22.54
N GLU A 132 -3.22 -2.05 23.33
CA GLU A 132 -3.04 -1.63 24.72
C GLU A 132 -2.69 -0.14 24.82
N HIS A 133 -1.78 0.35 23.98
CA HIS A 133 -1.45 1.77 23.92
C HIS A 133 -2.67 2.63 23.57
N VAL A 134 -3.47 2.18 22.60
CA VAL A 134 -4.73 2.80 22.20
C VAL A 134 -5.75 2.76 23.35
N CYS A 135 -5.95 1.60 23.99
CA CYS A 135 -6.85 1.48 25.14
C CYS A 135 -6.45 2.43 26.27
N LEU A 136 -5.15 2.56 26.55
CA LEU A 136 -4.64 3.48 27.58
C LEU A 136 -4.85 4.95 27.23
N LEU A 137 -4.85 5.33 25.95
CA LEU A 137 -5.14 6.69 25.50
C LEU A 137 -6.64 7.01 25.58
N VAL A 138 -7.50 6.05 25.21
CA VAL A 138 -8.97 6.21 25.23
C VAL A 138 -9.51 6.23 26.67
N LEU A 139 -8.95 5.41 27.57
CA LEU A 139 -9.37 5.34 28.98
C LEU A 139 -8.87 6.51 29.85
N LYS A 140 -8.04 7.40 29.31
CA LYS A 140 -7.56 8.61 29.98
C LYS A 140 -8.39 9.87 29.66
N LEU A 141 -9.44 9.74 28.85
CA LEU A 141 -10.48 10.74 28.61
C LEU A 141 -11.65 10.55 29.57
#